data_AF-A0A7K0ZUA7-F1
#
_entry.id   AF-A0A7K0ZUA7-F1
#
_cell.length_a   1.000
_cell.length_b   1.000
_cell.length_c   1.000
_cell.angle_alpha   90.00
_cell.angle_beta   90.00
_cell.angle_gamma   90.00
#
_symmetry.space_group_name_H-M   'P 1'
#
loop_
_entity.id
_entity.type
_entity.pdbx_description
1 polymer ?
#
loop_
_entity_poly.entity_id
_entity_poly.type
_entity_poly.pdbx_seq_one_letter_code
_entity_poly.pdbx_strand_id
1 'polypeptide(L)'
;MVRRSVLVVVLAAAAVGGGAAAAVPMERALTVARGAAIAGTSCTAFPDDSWWHADISSLPVHPRSDAWLSHMSSDVDLHPDFGPSYGDGPDYGIPITVVSASHARVKVGFQYADESDRVRYPLGKDTRIEGGRSSDGDRHAVIVDEDRCRLYETWHTRKQGTRWKAGSGAVWDLTSNALRPEGWTSADAAGLPILPGLLRWSEVRDDTIDHPIRFTTDVSSRHHLWPARHDAGSEDSLDYPPMGARFRLKASFSAAE
;
A
#
# COMPACT_ATOMS: atom_id res chain seq x y z
N MET A 1 -18.33 29.47 39.21
CA MET A 1 -17.35 30.38 39.82
C MET A 1 -15.99 30.10 39.20
N VAL A 2 -15.41 31.12 38.60
CA VAL A 2 -14.17 31.11 37.84
C VAL A 2 -12.97 31.10 38.79
N ARG A 3 -11.88 30.41 38.42
CA ARG A 3 -10.52 30.98 38.48
C ARG A 3 -9.52 30.13 37.67
N ARG A 4 -9.25 30.62 36.46
CA ARG A 4 -8.09 30.30 35.65
C ARG A 4 -6.86 30.96 36.29
N SER A 5 -5.80 30.20 36.55
CA SER A 5 -4.51 30.74 36.96
C SER A 5 -3.71 31.08 35.69
N VAL A 6 -3.46 32.39 35.49
CA VAL A 6 -2.58 32.92 34.46
C VAL A 6 -1.19 33.07 35.07
N LEU A 7 -0.19 32.39 34.51
CA LEU A 7 1.21 32.59 34.85
C LEU A 7 1.74 33.77 34.03
N VAL A 8 2.06 34.88 34.68
CA VAL A 8 2.75 36.03 34.07
C VAL A 8 4.24 35.87 34.35
N VAL A 9 5.04 35.66 33.30
CA VAL A 9 6.51 35.74 33.38
C VAL A 9 6.92 37.13 32.93
N VAL A 10 7.51 37.89 33.85
CA VAL A 10 8.16 39.18 33.56
C VAL A 10 9.59 38.89 33.15
N LEU A 11 9.94 39.19 31.89
CA LEU A 11 11.32 39.18 31.40
C LEU A 11 11.90 40.59 31.55
N ALA A 12 12.88 40.73 32.44
CA ALA A 12 13.71 41.91 32.56
C ALA A 12 14.76 41.91 31.44
N ALA A 13 14.78 42.96 30.62
CA ALA A 13 15.82 43.17 29.61
C ALA A 13 17.05 43.84 30.26
N ALA A 14 18.20 43.18 30.17
CA ALA A 14 19.51 43.81 30.35
C ALA A 14 20.29 43.62 29.04
N ALA A 15 20.49 44.72 28.31
CA ALA A 15 21.31 44.77 27.12
C ALA A 15 22.71 45.26 27.49
N VAL A 16 23.77 44.51 27.14
CA VAL A 16 25.07 45.00 26.63
C VAL A 16 25.83 43.79 26.04
N GLY A 17 26.39 43.93 24.83
CA GLY A 17 27.59 43.20 24.43
C GLY A 17 27.55 42.58 23.03
N GLY A 18 28.16 43.25 22.05
CA GLY A 18 28.15 42.87 20.64
C GLY A 18 28.75 41.50 20.31
N GLY A 19 28.06 40.80 19.42
CA GLY A 19 28.50 39.61 18.71
C GLY A 19 27.42 39.25 17.71
N ALA A 20 27.56 39.70 16.46
CA ALA A 20 26.62 39.35 15.40
C ALA A 20 26.79 37.87 15.04
N ALA A 21 26.16 36.98 15.82
CA ALA A 21 25.90 35.62 15.37
C ALA A 21 24.76 35.70 14.36
N ALA A 22 25.11 35.64 13.07
CA ALA A 22 24.12 35.41 12.03
C ALA A 22 23.45 34.06 12.33
N ALA A 23 22.21 34.11 12.82
CA ALA A 23 21.37 32.93 12.91
C ALA A 23 21.10 32.48 11.47
N VAL A 24 21.80 31.45 11.02
CA VAL A 24 21.48 30.75 9.78
C VAL A 24 20.14 30.05 10.03
N PRO A 25 19.05 30.39 9.32
CA PRO A 25 17.85 29.59 9.41
C PRO A 25 18.18 28.25 8.76
N MET A 26 18.32 27.20 9.56
CA MET A 26 18.36 25.83 9.05
C MET A 26 16.93 25.37 8.81
N GLU A 27 16.25 26.03 7.86
CA GLU A 27 15.11 25.42 7.18
C GLU A 27 15.69 24.42 6.18
N ARG A 28 16.01 23.22 6.67
CA ARG A 28 15.96 22.06 5.79
C ARG A 28 14.49 21.91 5.42
N ALA A 29 14.11 22.45 4.27
CA ALA A 29 12.97 21.90 3.55
C ALA A 29 13.25 20.41 3.41
N LEU A 30 12.51 19.59 4.14
CA LEU A 30 12.38 18.18 3.83
C LEU A 30 11.81 18.15 2.41
N THR A 31 12.67 17.96 1.41
CA THR A 31 12.23 17.43 0.13
C THR A 31 11.71 16.04 0.44
N VAL A 32 10.41 15.95 0.73
CA VAL A 32 9.69 14.68 0.65
C VAL A 32 9.95 14.19 -0.77
N ALA A 33 10.60 13.03 -0.89
CA ALA A 33 10.76 12.39 -2.18
C ALA A 33 9.35 12.25 -2.76
N ARG A 34 9.09 12.89 -3.90
CA ARG A 34 7.83 12.67 -4.61
C ARG A 34 7.84 11.21 -5.03
N GLY A 35 6.81 10.47 -4.64
CA GLY A 35 6.65 9.10 -5.09
C GLY A 35 6.77 9.00 -6.61
N ALA A 36 7.53 8.03 -7.10
CA ALA A 36 7.73 7.85 -8.54
C ALA A 36 6.38 7.66 -9.24
N ALA A 37 6.24 8.23 -10.44
CA ALA A 37 5.05 8.02 -11.25
C ALA A 37 4.91 6.54 -11.61
N ILE A 38 3.67 6.05 -11.62
CA ILE A 38 3.36 4.70 -12.09
C ILE A 38 3.77 4.61 -13.56
N ALA A 39 4.54 3.56 -13.89
CA ALA A 39 5.11 3.37 -15.21
C ALA A 39 4.06 3.52 -16.33
N GLY A 40 4.37 4.36 -17.32
CA GLY A 40 3.46 4.66 -18.43
C GLY A 40 2.39 5.70 -18.12
N THR A 41 2.45 6.39 -16.98
CA THR A 41 1.50 7.45 -16.59
C THR A 41 2.21 8.66 -15.99
N SER A 42 1.47 9.74 -15.72
CA SER A 42 1.89 10.87 -14.90
C SER A 42 1.38 10.81 -13.45
N CYS A 43 0.68 9.73 -13.08
CA CYS A 43 0.07 9.58 -11.76
C CYS A 43 1.04 8.96 -10.76
N THR A 44 1.08 9.47 -9.54
CA THR A 44 1.74 8.80 -8.40
C THR A 44 0.83 7.71 -7.82
N ALA A 45 1.40 6.76 -7.06
CA ALA A 45 0.62 5.70 -6.42
C ALA A 45 -0.14 6.16 -5.15
N PHE A 46 0.25 7.30 -4.61
CA PHE A 46 -0.30 7.93 -3.41
C PHE A 46 0.08 9.42 -3.36
N PRO A 47 -0.58 10.22 -2.52
CA PRO A 47 -0.13 11.57 -2.17
C PRO A 47 1.22 11.59 -1.44
N ASP A 48 1.97 12.69 -1.56
CA ASP A 48 3.25 12.88 -0.86
C ASP A 48 3.13 12.80 0.68
N ASP A 49 1.97 13.17 1.24
CA ASP A 49 1.67 13.11 2.68
C ASP A 49 1.01 11.78 3.12
N SER A 50 1.06 10.76 2.26
CA SER A 50 0.39 9.49 2.52
C SER A 50 1.03 8.71 3.65
N TRP A 51 0.18 7.96 4.36
CA TRP A 51 0.66 6.98 5.35
C TRP A 51 1.55 5.91 4.74
N TRP A 52 1.45 5.63 3.43
CA TRP A 52 2.40 4.77 2.71
C TRP A 52 3.84 5.29 2.84
N HIS A 53 4.05 6.60 2.85
CA HIS A 53 5.35 7.26 3.01
C HIS A 53 5.77 7.54 4.44
N ALA A 54 4.97 7.15 5.44
CA ALA A 54 5.29 7.39 6.83
C ALA A 54 6.63 6.73 7.19
N ASP A 55 7.60 7.54 7.62
CA ASP A 55 8.87 7.04 8.15
C ASP A 55 8.62 6.34 9.50
N ILE A 56 8.87 5.04 9.52
CA ILE A 56 8.73 4.19 10.71
C ILE A 56 10.06 3.81 11.36
N SER A 57 11.19 4.33 10.84
CA SER A 57 12.53 3.92 11.26
C SER A 57 12.79 4.21 12.75
N SER A 58 12.21 5.28 13.28
CA SER A 58 12.36 5.71 14.67
C SER A 58 11.22 5.25 15.60
N LEU A 59 10.18 4.61 15.07
CA LEU A 59 9.06 4.16 15.89
C LEU A 59 9.48 3.04 16.85
N PRO A 60 8.90 3.01 18.07
CA PRO A 60 9.16 1.92 19.02
C PRO A 60 8.71 0.58 18.43
N VAL A 61 9.46 -0.48 18.73
CA VAL A 61 9.05 -1.85 18.41
C VAL A 61 7.75 -2.15 19.15
N HIS A 62 6.79 -2.74 18.45
CA HIS A 62 5.51 -3.11 19.06
C HIS A 62 5.73 -4.20 20.13
N PRO A 63 5.06 -4.16 21.31
CA PRO A 63 5.28 -5.14 22.38
C PRO A 63 5.02 -6.61 21.99
N ARG A 64 4.28 -6.85 20.90
CA ARG A 64 4.02 -8.19 20.36
C ARG A 64 4.92 -8.60 19.19
N SER A 65 5.93 -7.80 18.85
CA SER A 65 6.79 -8.07 17.69
C SER A 65 7.42 -9.46 17.76
N ASP A 66 7.94 -9.87 18.92
CA ASP A 66 8.57 -11.18 19.09
C ASP A 66 7.56 -12.32 18.95
N ALA A 67 6.32 -12.14 19.46
CA ALA A 67 5.24 -13.10 19.29
C ALA A 67 4.86 -13.26 17.81
N TRP A 68 4.64 -12.14 17.11
CA TRP A 68 4.32 -12.14 15.68
C TRP A 68 5.40 -12.84 14.86
N LEU A 69 6.68 -12.51 15.09
CA LEU A 69 7.80 -13.15 14.40
C LEU A 69 7.89 -14.65 14.70
N SER A 70 7.58 -15.09 15.93
CA SER A 70 7.59 -16.51 16.30
C SER A 70 6.50 -17.35 15.62
N HIS A 71 5.43 -16.70 15.14
CA HIS A 71 4.36 -17.32 14.36
C HIS A 71 4.54 -17.15 12.85
N MET A 72 5.69 -16.61 12.43
CA MET A 72 6.08 -16.46 11.03
C MET A 72 7.28 -17.37 10.73
N SER A 73 7.51 -17.64 9.45
CA SER A 73 8.70 -18.31 8.95
C SER A 73 9.87 -17.32 8.85
N SER A 74 10.39 -16.81 9.99
CA SER A 74 11.38 -15.71 10.00
C SER A 74 12.80 -16.09 9.55
N ASP A 75 13.05 -17.39 9.38
CA ASP A 75 14.36 -17.95 9.00
C ASP A 75 14.48 -18.27 7.51
N VAL A 76 13.47 -17.91 6.70
CA VAL A 76 13.51 -18.07 5.24
C VAL A 76 13.54 -16.72 4.54
N ASP A 77 14.12 -16.71 3.34
CA ASP A 77 14.09 -15.54 2.48
C ASP A 77 12.68 -15.31 1.94
N LEU A 78 12.32 -14.04 1.74
CA LEU A 78 11.10 -13.68 1.04
C LEU A 78 11.20 -14.14 -0.42
N HIS A 79 10.21 -14.88 -0.89
CA HIS A 79 10.12 -15.25 -2.30
C HIS A 79 9.57 -14.07 -3.11
N PRO A 80 10.34 -13.49 -4.05
CA PRO A 80 9.83 -12.43 -4.89
C PRO A 80 8.98 -13.02 -6.02
N ASP A 81 7.67 -12.84 -5.94
CA ASP A 81 6.75 -13.18 -7.03
C ASP A 81 6.81 -12.13 -8.16
N PHE A 82 7.99 -11.92 -8.77
CA PHE A 82 8.12 -11.12 -9.98
C PHE A 82 7.89 -11.97 -11.21
N GLY A 83 7.45 -11.36 -12.32
CA GLY A 83 7.39 -12.10 -13.57
C GLY A 83 7.30 -11.29 -14.86
N PRO A 84 7.25 -11.99 -16.00
CA PRO A 84 7.23 -13.46 -16.11
C PRO A 84 8.57 -14.05 -15.64
N SER A 85 8.54 -15.03 -14.74
CA SER A 85 9.79 -15.73 -14.37
C SER A 85 10.31 -16.41 -15.63
N TYR A 86 11.59 -16.18 -15.96
CA TYR A 86 12.23 -16.52 -17.22
C TYR A 86 11.73 -17.84 -17.85
N GLY A 87 11.00 -17.74 -18.96
CA GLY A 87 10.88 -18.79 -19.97
C GLY A 87 9.79 -19.85 -19.77
N ASP A 88 9.57 -20.41 -18.57
CA ASP A 88 8.68 -21.58 -18.39
C ASP A 88 8.09 -21.68 -16.96
N GLY A 89 7.44 -20.63 -16.47
CA GLY A 89 6.66 -20.64 -15.22
C GLY A 89 5.29 -19.98 -15.40
N PRO A 90 4.34 -20.13 -14.45
CA PRO A 90 3.13 -19.30 -14.49
C PRO A 90 3.54 -17.83 -14.53
N ASP A 91 2.70 -16.98 -15.15
CA ASP A 91 2.88 -15.53 -15.16
C ASP A 91 2.86 -15.00 -13.70
N TYR A 92 4.02 -15.07 -13.02
CA TYR A 92 4.23 -14.60 -11.65
C TYR A 92 4.16 -13.06 -11.62
N GLY A 93 3.79 -12.55 -10.45
CA GLY A 93 3.55 -11.13 -10.24
C GLY A 93 2.20 -10.64 -10.73
N ILE A 94 1.84 -9.44 -10.26
CA ILE A 94 0.56 -8.83 -10.58
C ILE A 94 0.76 -7.78 -11.67
N PRO A 95 0.28 -8.03 -12.89
CA PRO A 95 0.49 -7.11 -13.99
C PRO A 95 -0.39 -5.87 -13.83
N ILE A 96 0.15 -4.73 -14.23
CA ILE A 96 -0.56 -3.45 -14.27
C ILE A 96 -1.03 -3.21 -15.70
N THR A 97 -2.31 -2.86 -15.86
CA THR A 97 -2.88 -2.38 -17.12
C THR A 97 -3.09 -0.87 -17.01
N VAL A 98 -2.52 -0.10 -17.92
CA VAL A 98 -2.77 1.34 -18.02
C VAL A 98 -3.81 1.57 -19.12
N VAL A 99 -4.81 2.39 -18.82
CA VAL A 99 -5.86 2.78 -19.76
C VAL A 99 -6.09 4.28 -19.70
N SER A 100 -6.62 4.85 -20.78
CA SER A 100 -7.10 6.22 -20.78
C SER A 100 -8.56 6.31 -20.31
N ALA A 101 -9.00 7.54 -20.08
CA ALA A 101 -10.33 7.88 -19.63
C ALA A 101 -11.46 7.40 -20.56
N SER A 102 -11.13 7.15 -21.83
CA SER A 102 -12.02 6.70 -22.90
C SER A 102 -12.25 5.18 -22.91
N HIS A 103 -11.49 4.41 -22.14
CA HIS A 103 -11.64 2.97 -22.09
C HIS A 103 -13.04 2.57 -21.60
N ALA A 104 -13.68 1.65 -22.31
CA ALA A 104 -15.03 1.21 -21.99
C ALA A 104 -15.09 0.59 -20.58
N ARG A 105 -16.15 0.91 -19.83
CA ARG A 105 -16.35 0.36 -18.48
C ARG A 105 -17.53 -0.60 -18.42
N VAL A 106 -17.30 -1.74 -17.78
CA VAL A 106 -18.24 -2.86 -17.70
C VAL A 106 -18.76 -3.03 -16.28
N LYS A 107 -19.94 -3.64 -16.15
CA LYS A 107 -20.43 -4.11 -14.85
C LYS A 107 -19.70 -5.39 -14.47
N VAL A 108 -19.39 -5.53 -13.19
CA VAL A 108 -18.76 -6.74 -12.62
C VAL A 108 -19.71 -7.31 -11.58
N GLY A 109 -19.93 -8.63 -11.59
CA GLY A 109 -20.61 -9.34 -10.52
C GLY A 109 -19.61 -9.80 -9.46
N PHE A 110 -19.85 -9.50 -8.19
CA PHE A 110 -18.95 -9.81 -7.08
C PHE A 110 -19.46 -10.96 -6.21
N GLN A 111 -18.54 -11.72 -5.62
CA GLN A 111 -18.86 -12.69 -4.56
C GLN A 111 -19.06 -11.94 -3.23
N TYR A 112 -18.14 -11.04 -2.88
CA TYR A 112 -18.21 -10.14 -1.74
C TYR A 112 -18.89 -8.82 -2.13
N ALA A 113 -20.14 -8.90 -2.58
CA ALA A 113 -20.84 -7.77 -3.19
C ALA A 113 -21.21 -6.64 -2.23
N ASP A 114 -21.28 -6.91 -0.93
CA ASP A 114 -21.57 -5.92 0.12
C ASP A 114 -20.31 -5.19 0.62
N GLU A 115 -19.13 -5.68 0.25
CA GLU A 115 -17.83 -5.09 0.57
C GLU A 115 -17.07 -4.63 -0.70
N SER A 116 -17.75 -4.60 -1.85
CA SER A 116 -17.17 -4.19 -3.14
C SER A 116 -17.82 -2.92 -3.68
N ASP A 117 -17.03 -2.12 -4.40
CA ASP A 117 -17.51 -0.85 -4.93
C ASP A 117 -18.42 -1.07 -6.15
N ARG A 118 -19.68 -0.64 -6.04
CA ARG A 118 -20.71 -0.83 -7.07
C ARG A 118 -20.58 0.19 -8.20
N VAL A 119 -19.44 0.17 -8.88
CA VAL A 119 -19.14 1.01 -10.05
C VAL A 119 -18.94 0.17 -11.31
N ARG A 120 -18.67 0.84 -12.45
CA ARG A 120 -18.22 0.16 -13.67
C ARG A 120 -16.70 0.16 -13.71
N TYR A 121 -16.11 -0.97 -14.05
CA TYR A 121 -14.66 -1.18 -14.08
C TYR A 121 -14.14 -1.16 -15.53
N PRO A 122 -12.96 -0.58 -15.81
CA PRO A 122 -12.36 -0.56 -17.15
C PRO A 122 -11.72 -1.92 -17.51
N LEU A 123 -12.53 -2.98 -17.54
CA LEU A 123 -12.08 -4.33 -17.91
C LEU A 123 -12.36 -4.62 -19.39
N GLY A 124 -11.30 -4.98 -20.11
CA GLY A 124 -11.25 -5.17 -21.56
C GLY A 124 -10.58 -6.47 -21.97
N LYS A 125 -10.32 -6.60 -23.28
CA LYS A 125 -9.58 -7.75 -23.84
C LYS A 125 -8.07 -7.65 -23.58
N ASP A 126 -7.63 -6.43 -23.34
CA ASP A 126 -6.28 -5.94 -23.06
C ASP A 126 -5.94 -5.97 -21.57
N THR A 127 -6.93 -6.13 -20.69
CA THR A 127 -6.69 -6.29 -19.26
C THR A 127 -5.82 -7.51 -18.97
N ARG A 128 -4.65 -7.23 -18.39
CA ARG A 128 -3.74 -8.25 -17.88
C ARG A 128 -4.26 -8.77 -16.54
N ILE A 129 -4.13 -10.08 -16.33
CA ILE A 129 -4.60 -10.79 -15.14
C ILE A 129 -3.44 -11.64 -14.66
N GLU A 130 -3.15 -11.59 -13.37
CA GLU A 130 -2.14 -12.43 -12.71
C GLU A 130 -2.35 -13.92 -13.02
N GLY A 131 -1.25 -14.63 -13.34
CA GLY A 131 -1.27 -16.01 -13.81
C GLY A 131 -1.94 -16.22 -15.18
N GLY A 132 -2.45 -15.16 -15.80
CA GLY A 132 -3.19 -15.21 -17.05
C GLY A 132 -4.68 -15.54 -16.88
N ARG A 133 -5.44 -15.31 -17.96
CA ARG A 133 -6.93 -15.38 -17.94
C ARG A 133 -7.49 -16.79 -17.67
N SER A 134 -6.65 -17.81 -17.84
CA SER A 134 -7.00 -19.22 -17.64
C SER A 134 -6.47 -19.79 -16.32
N SER A 135 -5.75 -19.00 -15.52
CA SER A 135 -5.22 -19.41 -14.22
C SER A 135 -6.34 -19.86 -13.29
N ASP A 136 -6.05 -20.78 -12.40
CA ASP A 136 -6.89 -21.22 -11.28
C ASP A 136 -6.62 -20.45 -9.98
N GLY A 137 -5.50 -19.74 -9.86
CA GLY A 137 -5.08 -18.92 -8.72
C GLY A 137 -5.88 -17.63 -8.50
N ASP A 138 -5.24 -16.61 -7.92
CA ASP A 138 -5.94 -15.41 -7.45
C ASP A 138 -6.49 -14.52 -8.57
N ARG A 139 -5.82 -14.43 -9.72
CA ARG A 139 -6.28 -13.65 -10.88
C ARG A 139 -6.60 -12.20 -10.49
N HIS A 140 -5.66 -11.57 -9.79
CA HIS A 140 -5.71 -10.13 -9.58
C HIS A 140 -5.70 -9.39 -10.93
N ALA A 141 -6.52 -8.35 -11.04
CA ALA A 141 -6.46 -7.39 -12.12
C ALA A 141 -6.26 -6.00 -11.52
N VAL A 142 -5.18 -5.32 -11.92
CA VAL A 142 -4.82 -3.97 -11.48
C VAL A 142 -4.85 -3.05 -12.69
N ILE A 143 -5.72 -2.05 -12.66
CA ILE A 143 -5.92 -1.13 -13.78
C ILE A 143 -5.81 0.32 -13.31
N VAL A 144 -4.98 1.11 -14.00
CA VAL A 144 -4.80 2.54 -13.76
C VAL A 144 -5.43 3.33 -14.91
N ASP A 145 -6.39 4.19 -14.59
CA ASP A 145 -6.93 5.22 -15.49
C ASP A 145 -6.00 6.44 -15.41
N GLU A 146 -5.09 6.58 -16.39
CA GLU A 146 -3.98 7.54 -16.38
C GLU A 146 -4.44 9.00 -16.42
N ASP A 147 -5.58 9.26 -17.05
CA ASP A 147 -6.12 10.61 -17.19
C ASP A 147 -6.77 11.11 -15.90
N ARG A 148 -7.21 10.18 -15.03
CA ARG A 148 -7.97 10.50 -13.81
C ARG A 148 -7.22 10.14 -12.54
N CYS A 149 -6.04 9.56 -12.64
CA CYS A 149 -5.30 8.96 -11.52
C CYS A 149 -6.21 8.11 -10.62
N ARG A 150 -6.96 7.20 -11.25
CA ARG A 150 -7.82 6.25 -10.55
C ARG A 150 -7.33 4.83 -10.73
N LEU A 151 -7.30 4.10 -9.64
CA LEU A 151 -6.91 2.70 -9.58
C LEU A 151 -8.14 1.83 -9.39
N TYR A 152 -8.25 0.79 -10.20
CA TYR A 152 -9.31 -0.22 -10.13
C TYR A 152 -8.66 -1.56 -9.91
N GLU A 153 -9.07 -2.26 -8.85
CA GLU A 153 -8.50 -3.55 -8.49
C GLU A 153 -9.60 -4.56 -8.24
N THR A 154 -9.41 -5.77 -8.77
CA THR A 154 -10.33 -6.89 -8.54
C THR A 154 -9.55 -8.16 -8.24
N TRP A 155 -9.99 -8.91 -7.23
CA TRP A 155 -9.51 -10.26 -6.94
C TRP A 155 -10.42 -11.31 -7.59
N HIS A 156 -9.88 -12.47 -7.94
CA HIS A 156 -10.59 -13.59 -8.55
C HIS A 156 -11.32 -13.20 -9.85
N THR A 157 -10.66 -12.37 -10.66
CA THR A 157 -11.21 -11.77 -11.88
C THR A 157 -11.41 -12.81 -12.97
N ARG A 158 -12.62 -12.94 -13.51
CA ARG A 158 -12.97 -13.89 -14.56
C ARG A 158 -13.94 -13.27 -15.57
N LYS A 159 -13.77 -13.63 -16.84
CA LYS A 159 -14.76 -13.33 -17.89
C LYS A 159 -15.53 -14.59 -18.23
N GLN A 160 -16.85 -14.58 -18.02
CA GLN A 160 -17.76 -15.67 -18.34
C GLN A 160 -18.66 -15.25 -19.51
N GLY A 161 -18.32 -15.69 -20.72
CA GLY A 161 -18.95 -15.22 -21.95
C GLY A 161 -18.76 -13.70 -22.11
N THR A 162 -19.87 -12.94 -22.10
CA THR A 162 -19.87 -11.47 -22.19
C THR A 162 -19.83 -10.76 -20.82
N ARG A 163 -19.96 -11.50 -19.72
CA ARG A 163 -20.05 -10.94 -18.36
C ARG A 163 -18.72 -11.04 -17.63
N TRP A 164 -18.41 -10.01 -16.84
CA TRP A 164 -17.28 -10.02 -15.91
C TRP A 164 -17.75 -10.39 -14.51
N LYS A 165 -16.97 -11.22 -13.83
CA LYS A 165 -17.13 -11.58 -12.43
C LYS A 165 -15.80 -11.42 -11.70
N ALA A 166 -15.86 -11.13 -10.41
CA ALA A 166 -14.74 -11.09 -9.51
C ALA A 166 -15.19 -11.57 -8.13
N GLY A 167 -14.24 -11.86 -7.25
CA GLY A 167 -14.54 -12.10 -5.85
C GLY A 167 -14.87 -10.78 -5.15
N SER A 168 -13.94 -9.82 -5.21
CA SER A 168 -14.08 -8.47 -4.68
C SER A 168 -13.65 -7.42 -5.71
N GLY A 169 -14.01 -6.16 -5.47
CA GLY A 169 -13.57 -5.04 -6.28
C GLY A 169 -13.50 -3.74 -5.49
N ALA A 170 -12.40 -3.01 -5.66
CA ALA A 170 -12.15 -1.73 -5.01
C ALA A 170 -11.65 -0.69 -6.02
N VAL A 171 -12.01 0.57 -5.78
CA VAL A 171 -11.57 1.72 -6.58
C VAL A 171 -10.97 2.77 -5.67
N TRP A 172 -9.81 3.28 -6.10
CA TRP A 172 -9.03 4.22 -5.34
C TRP A 172 -8.79 5.49 -6.16
N ASP A 173 -8.83 6.62 -5.48
CA ASP A 173 -8.31 7.89 -5.99
C ASP A 173 -6.84 7.97 -5.55
N LEU A 174 -5.92 7.89 -6.51
CA LEU A 174 -4.48 7.88 -6.22
C LEU A 174 -3.98 9.24 -5.68
N THR A 175 -4.83 10.26 -5.70
CA THR A 175 -4.58 11.58 -5.12
C THR A 175 -5.14 11.74 -3.71
N SER A 176 -5.61 10.65 -3.08
CA SER A 176 -6.27 10.69 -1.78
C SER A 176 -5.69 9.68 -0.77
N ASN A 177 -5.74 10.06 0.51
CA ASN A 177 -5.44 9.20 1.65
C ASN A 177 -6.67 8.49 2.21
N ALA A 178 -7.81 8.55 1.52
CA ALA A 178 -9.05 7.92 1.95
C ALA A 178 -8.90 6.40 2.04
N LEU A 179 -9.25 5.85 3.20
CA LEU A 179 -9.33 4.42 3.44
C LEU A 179 -10.73 3.89 3.11
N ARG A 180 -10.83 2.57 2.85
CA ARG A 180 -12.13 1.89 2.75
C ARG A 180 -12.87 1.95 4.09
N PRO A 181 -14.21 1.77 4.08
CA PRO A 181 -14.96 1.56 5.30
C PRO A 181 -14.35 0.45 6.17
N GLU A 182 -14.47 0.57 7.48
CA GLU A 182 -14.10 -0.51 8.40
C GLU A 182 -14.87 -1.79 8.06
N GLY A 183 -14.19 -2.93 8.10
CA GLY A 183 -14.75 -4.25 7.80
C GLY A 183 -14.94 -4.53 6.31
N TRP A 184 -14.43 -3.69 5.40
CA TRP A 184 -14.55 -3.93 3.96
C TRP A 184 -13.26 -4.50 3.39
N THR A 185 -13.34 -5.68 2.79
CA THR A 185 -12.25 -6.25 1.99
C THR A 185 -11.97 -5.43 0.71
N SER A 186 -10.92 -5.81 -0.02
CA SER A 186 -10.60 -5.31 -1.35
C SER A 186 -10.00 -6.41 -2.22
N ALA A 187 -9.32 -6.06 -3.31
CA ALA A 187 -8.50 -7.06 -4.02
C ALA A 187 -7.31 -7.52 -3.14
N ASP A 188 -6.82 -6.65 -2.26
CA ASP A 188 -6.02 -7.04 -1.11
C ASP A 188 -6.95 -7.36 0.07
N ALA A 189 -6.76 -8.52 0.68
CA ALA A 189 -7.63 -8.98 1.77
C ALA A 189 -7.64 -8.02 2.98
N ALA A 190 -6.59 -7.21 3.17
CA ALA A 190 -6.50 -6.23 4.25
C ALA A 190 -7.43 -5.01 4.07
N GLY A 191 -8.15 -4.94 2.94
CA GLY A 191 -8.94 -3.76 2.58
C GLY A 191 -8.07 -2.57 2.12
N LEU A 192 -6.87 -2.84 1.60
CA LEU A 192 -5.88 -1.87 1.14
C LEU A 192 -5.67 -1.95 -0.39
N PRO A 193 -5.15 -0.92 -1.06
CA PRO A 193 -4.80 -1.05 -2.47
C PRO A 193 -3.58 -1.98 -2.67
N ILE A 194 -3.60 -2.80 -3.72
CA ILE A 194 -2.49 -3.68 -4.11
C ILE A 194 -1.32 -2.88 -4.66
N LEU A 195 -1.59 -2.04 -5.67
CA LEU A 195 -0.58 -1.35 -6.47
C LEU A 195 0.46 -0.60 -5.62
N PRO A 196 0.08 0.18 -4.58
CA PRO A 196 1.05 0.89 -3.74
C PRO A 196 1.99 -0.01 -2.96
N GLY A 197 1.59 -1.26 -2.65
CA GLY A 197 2.42 -2.22 -1.95
C GLY A 197 3.29 -3.09 -2.87
N LEU A 198 3.13 -2.99 -4.20
CA LEU A 198 3.94 -3.74 -5.16
C LEU A 198 5.31 -3.08 -5.37
N LEU A 199 6.37 -3.87 -5.29
CA LEU A 199 7.69 -3.46 -5.74
C LEU A 199 7.72 -3.38 -7.27
N ARG A 200 8.20 -2.25 -7.82
CA ARG A 200 8.23 -2.03 -9.27
C ARG A 200 9.66 -2.10 -9.80
N TRP A 201 9.83 -2.62 -11.03
CA TRP A 201 11.15 -2.77 -11.65
C TRP A 201 11.93 -1.45 -11.75
N SER A 202 11.26 -0.33 -12.03
CA SER A 202 11.92 0.98 -12.08
C SER A 202 12.52 1.39 -10.76
N GLU A 203 11.89 1.04 -9.64
CA GLU A 203 12.34 1.39 -8.28
C GLU A 203 13.58 0.62 -7.90
N VAL A 204 13.61 -0.67 -8.24
CA VAL A 204 14.78 -1.52 -8.06
C VAL A 204 15.94 -1.05 -8.93
N ARG A 205 15.67 -0.74 -10.21
CA ARG A 205 16.68 -0.20 -11.13
C ARG A 205 17.26 1.13 -10.64
N ASP A 206 16.41 2.00 -10.12
CA ASP A 206 16.78 3.35 -9.66
C ASP A 206 17.22 3.37 -8.18
N ASP A 207 17.34 2.21 -7.54
CA ASP A 207 17.76 2.00 -6.14
C ASP A 207 16.99 2.89 -5.15
N THR A 208 15.70 3.07 -5.37
CA THR A 208 14.85 3.96 -4.56
C THR A 208 13.49 3.30 -4.32
N ILE A 209 13.25 2.90 -3.08
CA ILE A 209 11.96 2.38 -2.60
C ILE A 209 11.55 3.23 -1.38
N ASP A 210 10.46 3.98 -1.50
CA ASP A 210 9.99 4.94 -0.50
C ASP A 210 8.64 4.55 0.14
N HIS A 211 8.20 3.31 -0.09
CA HIS A 211 6.96 2.76 0.41
C HIS A 211 7.19 1.35 0.97
N PRO A 212 6.35 0.86 1.90
CA PRO A 212 6.41 -0.52 2.34
C PRO A 212 6.04 -1.47 1.19
N ILE A 213 6.70 -2.62 1.18
CA ILE A 213 6.38 -3.73 0.27
C ILE A 213 5.41 -4.65 1.00
N ARG A 214 4.32 -5.02 0.33
CA ARG A 214 3.39 -6.02 0.87
C ARG A 214 3.99 -7.42 0.73
N PHE A 215 3.72 -8.30 1.69
CA PHE A 215 4.13 -9.68 1.65
C PHE A 215 3.09 -10.56 2.35
N THR A 216 3.16 -11.87 2.12
CA THR A 216 2.29 -12.86 2.74
C THR A 216 3.04 -13.64 3.81
N THR A 217 2.29 -14.21 4.75
CA THR A 217 2.80 -15.13 5.76
C THR A 217 1.83 -16.28 5.91
N ASP A 218 2.32 -17.43 6.39
CA ASP A 218 1.59 -18.68 6.41
C ASP A 218 0.29 -18.59 7.24
N VAL A 219 0.34 -17.86 8.35
CA VAL A 219 -0.79 -17.70 9.27
C VAL A 219 -0.85 -16.26 9.77
N SER A 220 -2.03 -15.66 9.69
CA SER A 220 -2.29 -14.31 10.19
C SER A 220 -3.49 -14.27 11.14
N SER A 221 -3.53 -13.21 11.94
CA SER A 221 -4.58 -12.95 12.92
C SER A 221 -5.91 -12.55 12.26
N ARG A 222 -7.04 -12.88 12.89
CA ARG A 222 -8.39 -12.33 12.63
C ARG A 222 -8.61 -10.95 13.24
N HIS A 223 -7.50 -10.25 13.42
CA HIS A 223 -7.45 -8.86 13.84
C HIS A 223 -6.57 -8.12 12.83
N HIS A 224 -6.85 -6.84 12.65
CA HIS A 224 -6.06 -5.96 11.81
C HIS A 224 -5.68 -4.69 12.56
N LEU A 225 -4.60 -4.06 12.11
CA LEU A 225 -4.14 -2.77 12.59
C LEU A 225 -4.34 -1.73 11.51
N TRP A 226 -4.62 -0.50 11.91
CA TRP A 226 -4.60 0.63 11.00
C TRP A 226 -3.24 0.65 10.26
N PRO A 227 -3.23 0.84 8.92
CA PRO A 227 -4.32 1.33 8.07
C PRO A 227 -5.20 0.25 7.44
N ALA A 228 -4.94 -1.03 7.68
CA ALA A 228 -5.83 -2.09 7.21
C ALA A 228 -7.25 -1.88 7.77
N ARG A 229 -8.24 -2.29 6.99
CA ARG A 229 -9.67 -2.12 7.26
C ARG A 229 -10.38 -3.45 7.38
N HIS A 230 -9.70 -4.54 7.09
CA HIS A 230 -10.23 -5.89 7.04
C HIS A 230 -9.09 -6.89 7.28
N ASP A 231 -9.44 -8.15 7.54
CA ASP A 231 -8.51 -9.25 7.74
C ASP A 231 -9.04 -10.54 7.08
N ALA A 232 -8.14 -11.45 6.74
CA ALA A 232 -8.50 -12.79 6.28
C ALA A 232 -7.72 -13.88 7.03
N GLY A 233 -7.43 -13.59 8.30
CA GLY A 233 -6.66 -14.49 9.16
C GLY A 233 -7.39 -15.78 9.48
N SER A 234 -6.62 -16.84 9.71
CA SER A 234 -7.15 -18.12 10.17
C SER A 234 -7.21 -18.23 11.69
N GLU A 235 -6.48 -17.38 12.43
CA GLU A 235 -6.33 -17.48 13.89
C GLU A 235 -6.93 -16.29 14.65
N ASP A 236 -7.78 -16.57 15.64
CA ASP A 236 -8.34 -15.56 16.55
C ASP A 236 -7.43 -15.34 17.76
N SER A 237 -6.22 -14.83 17.49
CA SER A 237 -5.21 -14.52 18.52
C SER A 237 -4.37 -13.32 18.12
N LEU A 238 -4.05 -12.47 19.11
CA LEU A 238 -3.17 -11.32 18.93
C LEU A 238 -1.67 -11.68 18.87
N ASP A 239 -1.34 -12.94 19.11
CA ASP A 239 0.04 -13.45 19.00
C ASP A 239 0.45 -13.73 17.56
N TYR A 240 -0.52 -13.83 16.63
CA TYR A 240 -0.28 -13.91 15.20
C TYR A 240 -0.17 -12.52 14.57
N PRO A 241 0.60 -12.35 13.47
CA PRO A 241 0.74 -11.07 12.80
C PRO A 241 -0.62 -10.61 12.24
N PRO A 242 -1.10 -9.40 12.60
CA PRO A 242 -2.32 -8.84 12.04
C PRO A 242 -2.05 -8.20 10.68
N MET A 243 -3.06 -8.19 9.80
CA MET A 243 -2.99 -7.38 8.58
C MET A 243 -2.82 -5.90 8.93
N GLY A 244 -2.00 -5.18 8.16
CA GLY A 244 -1.62 -3.79 8.45
C GLY A 244 -0.43 -3.62 9.40
N ALA A 245 0.08 -4.71 10.01
CA ALA A 245 1.36 -4.65 10.72
C ALA A 245 2.50 -4.27 9.77
N ARG A 246 3.43 -3.43 10.25
CA ARG A 246 4.63 -3.06 9.51
C ARG A 246 5.86 -3.71 10.11
N PHE A 247 6.62 -4.38 9.26
CA PHE A 247 7.89 -5.01 9.61
C PHE A 247 9.02 -4.20 9.00
N ARG A 248 10.11 -4.04 9.75
CA ARG A 248 11.32 -3.37 9.27
C ARG A 248 12.34 -4.42 8.92
N LEU A 249 13.05 -4.21 7.81
CA LEU A 249 14.28 -4.94 7.54
C LEU A 249 15.29 -4.67 8.67
N LYS A 250 16.09 -5.69 9.00
CA LYS A 250 17.21 -5.51 9.94
C LYS A 250 18.15 -4.45 9.36
N ALA A 251 18.74 -3.60 10.20
CA ALA A 251 19.71 -2.60 9.74
C ALA A 251 20.94 -3.22 9.04
N SER A 252 21.21 -4.50 9.30
CA SER A 252 22.27 -5.28 8.65
C SER A 252 21.85 -5.95 7.34
N PHE A 253 20.59 -5.83 6.93
CA PHE A 253 20.10 -6.43 5.69
C PHE A 253 20.64 -5.64 4.49
N SER A 254 21.20 -6.36 3.51
CA SER A 254 21.68 -5.81 2.25
C SER A 254 20.87 -6.40 1.11
N ALA A 255 20.34 -5.55 0.23
CA ALA A 255 19.65 -5.98 -0.99
C ALA A 255 20.61 -6.21 -2.18
N ALA A 256 21.92 -6.03 -1.98
CA ALA A 256 22.93 -6.01 -3.04
C ALA A 256 23.75 -7.31 -3.18
N GLU A 257 23.34 -8.41 -2.54
CA GLU A 257 23.95 -9.74 -2.72
C GLU A 257 23.21 -10.58 -3.77
#